data_AF-A0A7C5XLV6-F1
#
_entry.id   AF-A0A7C5XLV6-F1
#
_cell.length_a   1.000
_cell.length_b   1.000
_cell.length_c   1.000
_cell.angle_alpha   90.00
_cell.angle_beta   90.00
_cell.angle_gamma   90.00
#
_symmetry.space_group_name_H-M   'P 1'
#
loop_
_entity.id
_entity.type
_entity.pdbx_description
1 polymer ?
#
loop_
_entity_poly.entity_id
_entity_poly.type
_entity_poly.pdbx_seq_one_letter_code
_entity_poly.pdbx_strand_id
1 'polypeptide(L)' 'ISQGRADVGICIEYAAIKYKLDYIPLTWENYDFVVLRKSIEKPAVRDFITMLKEAKIRSIIQKYNGYKIYEDTGDVICC' A
#
# COMPACT_ATOMS: atom_id res chain seq x y z
N ILE A 1 16.89 -10.56 -13.92
CA ILE A 1 15.99 -9.76 -14.77
C ILE A 1 16.70 -8.53 -15.31
N SER A 2 16.68 -7.35 -14.67
CA SER A 2 17.34 -6.13 -15.20
C SER A 2 18.85 -6.24 -15.40
N GLN A 3 19.54 -7.06 -14.57
CA GLN A 3 20.97 -7.35 -14.69
C GLN A 3 21.27 -8.56 -15.60
N GLY A 4 20.27 -9.15 -16.26
CA GLY A 4 20.44 -10.34 -17.10
C GLY A 4 20.68 -11.67 -16.35
N ARG A 5 20.58 -11.69 -15.02
CA ARG A 5 20.89 -12.88 -14.18
C ARG A 5 19.72 -13.84 -13.93
N ALA A 6 18.53 -13.52 -14.44
CA ALA A 6 17.32 -14.31 -14.25
C ALA A 6 16.30 -13.92 -15.32
N ASP A 7 15.50 -14.87 -15.78
CA ASP A 7 14.50 -14.66 -16.83
C ASP A 7 13.23 -13.99 -16.29
N VAL A 8 12.79 -14.37 -15.08
CA VAL A 8 11.57 -13.87 -14.42
C VAL A 8 11.78 -13.66 -12.92
N GLY A 9 10.85 -12.96 -12.27
CA GLY A 9 10.81 -12.81 -10.82
C GLY A 9 9.58 -12.05 -10.34
N ILE A 10 9.22 -12.27 -9.08
CA ILE A 10 8.03 -11.69 -8.46
C ILE A 10 8.43 -10.38 -7.79
N CYS A 11 7.70 -9.31 -8.07
CA CYS A 11 7.91 -8.01 -7.47
C CYS A 11 6.63 -7.17 -7.50
N ILE A 12 6.61 -6.08 -6.72
CA ILE A 12 5.57 -5.07 -6.79
C ILE A 12 5.65 -4.29 -8.11
N GLU A 13 4.50 -3.87 -8.64
CA GLU A 13 4.39 -3.14 -9.92
C GLU A 13 5.30 -1.90 -9.96
N TYR A 14 5.41 -1.17 -8.84
CA TYR A 14 6.29 0.00 -8.74
C TYR A 14 7.75 -0.32 -9.10
N ALA A 15 8.26 -1.47 -8.67
CA ALA A 15 9.63 -1.88 -8.98
C ALA A 15 9.78 -2.19 -10.48
N ALA A 16 8.81 -2.89 -11.08
CA ALA A 16 8.82 -3.19 -12.51
C ALA A 16 8.82 -1.90 -13.36
N ILE A 17 7.96 -0.93 -13.04
CA ILE A 17 7.91 0.38 -13.71
C ILE A 17 9.24 1.12 -13.56
N LYS A 18 9.78 1.18 -12.33
CA LYS A 18 11.04 1.88 -12.04
C LYS A 18 12.21 1.34 -12.86
N TYR A 19 12.27 0.02 -13.06
CA TYR A 19 13.32 -0.64 -13.83
C TYR A 19 12.95 -0.88 -15.30
N LYS A 20 11.81 -0.35 -15.77
CA LYS A 20 11.30 -0.49 -17.15
C LYS A 20 11.23 -1.95 -17.61
N LEU A 21 10.75 -2.82 -16.72
CA LEU A 21 10.56 -4.24 -17.00
C LEU A 21 9.14 -4.49 -17.50
N ASP A 22 8.98 -5.53 -18.32
CA ASP A 22 7.65 -6.08 -18.60
C ASP A 22 7.03 -6.59 -17.30
N TYR A 23 5.74 -6.31 -17.12
CA TYR A 23 5.00 -6.64 -15.91
C TYR A 23 3.71 -7.37 -16.23
N ILE A 24 3.49 -8.48 -15.54
CA ILE A 24 2.26 -9.26 -15.60
C ILE A 24 1.65 -9.23 -14.19
N PRO A 25 0.44 -8.65 -14.00
CA PRO A 25 -0.20 -8.62 -12.70
C PRO A 25 -0.57 -10.03 -12.25
N LEU A 26 -0.12 -10.42 -11.05
CA LEU A 26 -0.40 -11.74 -10.46
C LEU A 26 -1.52 -11.68 -9.41
N THR A 27 -1.38 -10.78 -8.43
CA THR A 27 -2.36 -10.60 -7.35
C THR A 27 -2.22 -9.21 -6.73
N TRP A 28 -3.21 -8.82 -5.93
CA TRP A 28 -3.13 -7.69 -5.02
C TRP A 28 -2.60 -8.13 -3.65
N GLU A 29 -1.71 -7.34 -3.08
CA GLU A 29 -1.26 -7.49 -1.69
C GLU A 29 -2.02 -6.50 -0.80
N ASN A 30 -2.45 -6.95 0.38
CA ASN A 30 -3.11 -6.11 1.37
C ASN A 30 -2.08 -5.67 2.42
N TYR A 31 -2.12 -4.38 2.77
CA TYR A 31 -1.19 -3.77 3.73
C TYR A 31 -1.94 -3.26 4.95
N ASP A 32 -1.47 -3.66 6.13
CA ASP A 32 -1.97 -3.19 7.42
C ASP A 32 -0.95 -2.30 8.14
N PHE A 33 -1.43 -1.26 8.82
CA PHE A 33 -0.61 -0.46 9.73
C PHE A 33 -0.68 -1.01 11.15
N VAL A 34 0.45 -1.51 11.65
CA VAL A 34 0.55 -2.01 13.03
C VAL A 34 0.79 -0.85 13.99
N VAL A 35 -0.08 -0.71 14.99
CA VAL A 35 0.05 0.29 16.05
C VAL A 35 0.00 -0.39 17.41
N LEU A 36 0.86 0.05 18.34
CA LEU A 36 0.80 -0.40 19.73
C LEU A 36 -0.54 0.01 20.35
N ARG A 37 -1.25 -0.92 21.00
CA ARG A 37 -2.55 -0.66 21.66
C ARG A 37 -2.55 0.58 22.56
N LYS A 38 -1.50 0.76 23.38
CA LYS A 38 -1.34 1.93 24.26
C LYS A 38 -1.16 3.27 23.52
N SER A 39 -0.86 3.23 22.23
CA SER A 39 -0.65 4.40 21.38
C SER A 39 -1.90 4.79 20.58
N ILE A 40 -2.97 3.99 20.59
CA ILE A 40 -4.17 4.24 19.77
C ILE A 40 -4.83 5.59 20.10
N GLU A 41 -4.79 5.98 21.37
CA GLU A 41 -5.36 7.24 21.87
C GLU A 41 -4.45 8.46 21.65
N LYS A 42 -3.22 8.26 21.15
CA LYS A 42 -2.35 9.40 20.87
C LYS A 42 -2.98 10.24 19.75
N PRO A 43 -3.05 11.58 19.90
CA PRO A 43 -3.65 12.44 18.88
C PRO A 43 -3.11 12.18 17.47
N ALA A 44 -1.78 12.08 17.32
CA ALA A 44 -1.13 11.79 16.04
C ALA A 44 -1.57 10.47 15.38
N VAL A 45 -1.89 9.43 16.18
CA VAL A 45 -2.36 8.15 15.65
C VAL A 45 -3.81 8.26 15.21
N ARG A 46 -4.66 8.93 16.00
CA ARG A 46 -6.06 9.17 15.66
C ARG A 46 -6.20 10.01 14.39
N ASP A 47 -5.39 11.06 14.29
CA ASP A 47 -5.34 11.93 13.11
C ASP A 47 -4.89 11.15 11.87
N PHE A 48 -3.87 10.29 12.02
CA PHE A 48 -3.42 9.41 10.94
C PHE A 48 -4.51 8.44 10.46
N ILE A 49 -5.21 7.75 11.38
CA ILE A 49 -6.30 6.83 11.05
C ILE A 49 -7.45 7.59 10.36
N THR A 50 -7.79 8.78 10.86
CA THR A 50 -8.84 9.63 10.27
C THR A 50 -8.47 10.06 8.86
N MET A 51 -7.21 10.49 8.67
CA MET A 51 -6.66 10.88 7.38
C MET A 51 -6.76 9.75 6.35
N LEU A 52 -6.49 8.50 6.71
CA LEU A 52 -6.62 7.36 5.79
C LEU A 52 -8.04 7.18 5.21
N LYS A 53 -9.07 7.65 5.93
CA LYS A 53 -10.47 7.58 5.49
C LYS A 53 -10.87 8.75 4.59
N GLU A 54 -10.08 9.82 4.53
CA GLU A 54 -10.42 11.02 3.77
C GLU A 54 -10.37 10.79 2.26
N ALA A 55 -11.35 11.34 1.54
CA ALA A 55 -11.42 11.26 0.08
C ALA A 55 -10.15 11.77 -0.62
N LYS A 56 -9.52 12.83 -0.07
CA LYS A 56 -8.27 13.39 -0.59
C LYS A 56 -7.15 12.35 -0.64
N ILE A 57 -7.06 11.51 0.39
CA ILE A 57 -6.02 10.48 0.50
C ILE A 57 -6.31 9.34 -0.45
N ARG A 58 -7.59 8.95 -0.59
CA ARG A 58 -8.02 8.00 -1.61
C ARG A 58 -7.58 8.44 -3.01
N SER A 59 -7.80 9.71 -3.35
CA SER A 59 -7.37 10.29 -4.64
C SER A 59 -5.86 10.41 -4.80
N ILE A 60 -5.09 10.51 -3.72
CA ILE A 60 -3.62 10.52 -3.77
C ILE A 60 -3.12 9.10 -4.07
N ILE A 61 -3.63 8.09 -3.36
CA ILE A 61 -3.21 6.68 -3.53
C ILE A 61 -3.50 6.20 -4.96
N GLN A 62 -4.67 6.55 -5.51
CA GLN A 62 -5.06 6.17 -6.88
C GLN A 62 -4.13 6.71 -8.00
N LYS A 63 -3.25 7.68 -7.70
CA LYS A 63 -2.26 8.20 -8.66
C LYS A 63 -1.01 7.33 -8.76
N TYR A 64 -0.83 6.38 -7.84
CA TYR A 64 0.33 5.50 -7.83
C TYR A 64 -0.03 4.14 -8.42
N ASN A 65 0.67 3.77 -9.50
CA ASN A 65 0.58 2.44 -10.09
C ASN A 65 1.02 1.38 -9.07
N GLY A 66 0.36 0.22 -9.06
CA GLY A 66 0.59 -0.84 -8.08
C GLY A 66 -0.15 -0.69 -6.77
N TYR A 67 -0.92 0.38 -6.56
CA TYR A 67 -1.73 0.56 -5.36
C TYR A 67 -3.23 0.55 -5.71
N LYS A 68 -3.98 -0.16 -4.88
CA LYS A 68 -5.44 -0.17 -4.89
C LYS A 68 -5.94 0.14 -3.50
N ILE A 69 -6.97 0.99 -3.45
CA ILE A 69 -7.64 1.30 -2.19
C ILE A 69 -8.91 0.47 -2.07
N TYR A 70 -9.19 0.04 -0.84
CA TYR A 70 -10.37 -0.76 -0.50
C TYR A 70 -11.33 0.05 0.38
N GLU A 71 -12.54 -0.46 0.57
CA GLU A 71 -13.57 0.24 1.36
C GLU A 71 -13.16 0.35 2.83
N ASP A 72 -12.57 -0.73 3.36
CA ASP A 72 -12.06 -0.91 4.72
C ASP A 72 -10.73 -0.18 5.02
N THR A 73 -10.20 0.59 4.07
CA THR A 73 -8.96 1.35 4.30
C THR A 73 -9.14 2.36 5.44
N GLY A 74 -8.30 2.22 6.47
CA GLY A 74 -8.33 3.02 7.69
C GLY A 74 -9.22 2.44 8.78
N ASP A 75 -9.85 1.28 8.57
CA ASP A 75 -10.55 0.58 9.64
C ASP A 75 -9.59 -0.02 10.65
N VAL A 76 -9.96 0.07 11.92
CA VAL A 76 -9.18 -0.48 13.03
C VAL A 76 -9.64 -1.90 13.26
N ILE A 77 -8.81 -2.86 12.85
CA ILE A 77 -9.05 -4.28 13.06
C ILE A 77 -8.47 -4.62 14.44
N CYS A 78 -9.30 -4.62 15.47
CA CYS A 78 -8.92 -5.04 16.83
C CYS A 78 -9.68 -6.30 17.25
N CYS A 79 -8.94 -7.19 17.92
CA CYS A 79 -9.42 -8.28 18.75
C CYS A 79 -9.38 -7.92 20.24
#